data_AF-A0A8J6NPP4-F1
#
_entry.id   AF-A0A8J6NPP4-F1
#
_cell.length_a   1.000
_cell.length_b   1.000
_cell.length_c   1.000
_cell.angle_alpha   90.00
_cell.angle_beta   90.00
_cell.angle_gamma   90.00
#
_symmetry.space_group_name_H-M   'P 1'
#
loop_
_entity.id
_entity.type
_entity.pdbx_description
1 polymer ?
#
loop_
_entity_poly.entity_id
_entity_poly.type
_entity_poly.pdbx_seq_one_letter_code
_entity_poly.pdbx_strand_id
1 'polypeptide(L)'
;MRKKVEHKINQAVAELGRLEYYRIDKVREKTQTIRKVFDKTILDMARVGTIELLDGDTTGMNPSEIGNLIRYGDLLHVYFKFPDAETEPEAQQPQKATMRAAKPKSAEPESSKTENIEIVLLEIEPEIWQSFVELCQGREDKAPVQKIREMIRDYIKGGM
;
A
#
# COMPACT_ATOMS: atom_id res chain seq x y z
N MET A 1 -24.55 -4.72 -14.17
CA MET A 1 -23.19 -4.78 -14.76
C MET A 1 -22.17 -5.41 -13.82
N ARG A 2 -22.16 -5.07 -12.52
CA ARG A 2 -21.27 -5.66 -11.50
C ARG A 2 -21.09 -7.19 -11.61
N LYS A 3 -22.19 -7.96 -11.56
CA LYS A 3 -22.16 -9.44 -11.62
C LYS A 3 -21.39 -10.00 -12.84
N LYS A 4 -21.43 -9.32 -13.99
CA LYS A 4 -20.69 -9.77 -15.19
C LYS A 4 -19.18 -9.56 -15.05
N VAL A 5 -18.77 -8.47 -14.42
CA VAL A 5 -17.36 -8.12 -14.21
C VAL A 5 -16.77 -8.97 -13.09
N GLU A 6 -17.52 -9.15 -12.02
CA GLU A 6 -17.20 -10.07 -10.92
C GLU A 6 -16.99 -11.51 -11.42
N HIS A 7 -17.87 -11.99 -12.30
CA HIS A 7 -17.68 -13.29 -12.95
C HIS A 7 -16.38 -13.38 -13.76
N LYS A 8 -16.04 -12.33 -14.52
CA LYS A 8 -14.76 -12.26 -15.25
C LYS A 8 -13.55 -12.23 -14.32
N ILE A 9 -13.64 -11.53 -13.19
CA ILE A 9 -12.59 -11.51 -12.16
C ILE A 9 -12.38 -12.91 -11.59
N ASN A 10 -13.46 -13.60 -11.23
CA ASN A 10 -13.38 -14.98 -10.73
C ASN A 10 -12.83 -15.96 -11.77
N GLN A 11 -13.17 -15.77 -13.05
CA GLN A 11 -12.59 -16.55 -14.14
C GLN A 11 -11.08 -16.28 -14.30
N ALA A 12 -10.66 -15.01 -14.31
CA ALA A 12 -9.25 -14.64 -14.38
C ALA A 12 -8.44 -15.19 -13.19
N VAL A 13 -9.02 -15.15 -11.99
CA VAL A 13 -8.47 -15.78 -10.79
C VAL A 13 -8.31 -17.30 -10.99
N ALA A 14 -9.33 -17.98 -11.50
CA ALA A 14 -9.27 -19.42 -11.78
C ALA A 14 -8.18 -19.77 -12.79
N GLU A 15 -7.96 -18.93 -13.82
CA GLU A 15 -6.90 -19.10 -14.81
C GLU A 15 -5.49 -18.89 -14.23
N LEU A 16 -5.34 -18.02 -13.22
CA LEU A 16 -4.07 -17.82 -12.51
C LEU A 16 -3.76 -18.93 -11.50
N GLY A 17 -4.76 -19.77 -11.19
CA GLY A 17 -4.67 -20.86 -10.23
C GLY A 17 -5.22 -20.50 -8.85
N ARG A 18 -5.27 -21.49 -7.94
CA ARG A 18 -5.61 -21.25 -6.54
C ARG A 18 -4.38 -20.70 -5.83
N LEU A 19 -4.39 -19.39 -5.58
CA LEU A 19 -3.36 -18.67 -4.85
C LEU A 19 -4.00 -18.11 -3.59
N GLU A 20 -3.19 -17.94 -2.55
CA GLU A 20 -3.62 -17.31 -1.30
C GLU A 20 -3.96 -15.82 -1.52
N TYR A 21 -3.21 -15.16 -2.39
CA TYR A 21 -3.39 -13.77 -2.77
C TYR A 21 -3.20 -13.58 -4.28
N TYR A 22 -3.96 -12.66 -4.84
CA TYR A 22 -4.01 -12.38 -6.27
C TYR A 22 -3.52 -10.96 -6.55
N ARG A 23 -2.50 -10.86 -7.40
CA ARG A 23 -2.00 -9.57 -7.90
C ARG A 23 -3.05 -8.90 -8.77
N ILE A 24 -3.41 -7.66 -8.41
CA ILE A 24 -4.47 -6.90 -9.07
C ILE A 24 -4.15 -6.63 -10.54
N ASP A 25 -2.90 -6.29 -10.85
CA ASP A 25 -2.44 -6.04 -12.22
C ASP A 25 -2.59 -7.29 -13.10
N LYS A 26 -2.18 -8.46 -12.60
CA LYS A 26 -2.26 -9.73 -13.32
C LYS A 26 -3.68 -10.21 -13.54
N VAL A 27 -4.56 -10.03 -12.54
CA VAL A 27 -5.98 -10.32 -12.71
C VAL A 27 -6.60 -9.38 -13.74
N ARG A 28 -6.27 -8.09 -13.70
CA ARG A 28 -6.80 -7.10 -14.65
C ARG A 28 -6.45 -7.44 -16.09
N GLU A 29 -5.18 -7.77 -16.37
CA GLU A 29 -4.69 -8.16 -17.70
C GLU A 29 -5.52 -9.29 -18.32
N LYS A 30 -5.99 -10.23 -17.49
CA LYS A 30 -6.81 -11.38 -17.91
C LYS A 30 -8.29 -11.05 -18.13
N THR A 31 -8.85 -10.07 -17.43
CA THR A 31 -10.30 -9.77 -17.53
C THR A 31 -10.75 -9.00 -18.77
N GLN A 32 -9.82 -8.38 -19.51
CA GLN A 32 -10.10 -7.49 -20.67
C GLN A 32 -11.24 -6.49 -20.41
N THR A 33 -11.36 -6.00 -19.17
CA THR A 33 -12.44 -5.11 -18.76
C THR A 33 -11.93 -3.67 -18.69
N ILE A 34 -12.81 -2.71 -19.04
CA ILE A 34 -12.49 -1.28 -18.93
C ILE A 34 -12.03 -0.98 -17.51
N ARG A 35 -10.85 -0.34 -17.40
CA ARG A 35 -10.18 -0.04 -16.12
C ARG A 35 -11.10 0.51 -15.04
N LYS A 36 -11.83 1.60 -15.34
CA LYS A 36 -12.77 2.23 -14.41
C LYS A 36 -13.85 1.29 -13.88
N VAL A 37 -14.30 0.35 -14.71
CA VAL A 37 -15.34 -0.62 -14.36
C VAL A 37 -14.76 -1.75 -13.50
N PHE A 38 -13.54 -2.19 -13.81
CA PHE A 38 -12.80 -3.15 -13.01
C PHE A 38 -12.51 -2.60 -11.60
N ASP A 39 -11.94 -1.39 -11.51
CA ASP A 39 -11.58 -0.74 -10.24
C ASP A 39 -12.79 -0.61 -9.33
N LYS A 40 -13.88 -0.07 -9.88
CA LYS A 40 -15.14 0.06 -9.16
C LYS A 40 -15.64 -1.30 -8.67
N THR A 41 -15.53 -2.35 -9.48
CA THR A 41 -16.01 -3.69 -9.10
C THR A 41 -15.17 -4.28 -7.98
N ILE A 42 -13.84 -4.17 -8.04
CA ILE A 42 -12.95 -4.63 -6.96
C ILE A 42 -13.23 -3.88 -5.66
N LEU A 43 -13.37 -2.54 -5.71
CA LEU A 43 -13.72 -1.75 -4.53
C LEU A 43 -15.11 -2.11 -3.98
N ASP A 44 -16.10 -2.33 -4.85
CA ASP A 44 -17.44 -2.77 -4.45
C ASP A 44 -17.39 -4.18 -3.82
N MET A 45 -16.57 -5.09 -4.35
CA MET A 45 -16.36 -6.43 -3.79
C MET A 45 -15.70 -6.37 -2.42
N ALA A 46 -14.69 -5.50 -2.25
CA ALA A 46 -14.05 -5.27 -0.96
C ALA A 46 -15.03 -4.68 0.06
N ARG A 47 -15.84 -3.70 -0.35
CA ARG A 47 -16.84 -3.05 0.51
C ARG A 47 -17.89 -4.02 1.06
N VAL A 48 -18.29 -5.03 0.28
CA VAL A 48 -19.26 -6.04 0.72
C VAL A 48 -18.62 -7.28 1.33
N GLY A 49 -17.29 -7.28 1.50
CA GLY A 49 -16.55 -8.40 2.11
C GLY A 49 -16.43 -9.64 1.23
N THR A 50 -16.58 -9.53 -0.10
CA THR A 50 -16.34 -10.66 -1.02
C THR A 50 -14.84 -10.92 -1.20
N ILE A 51 -14.02 -9.87 -1.06
CA ILE A 51 -12.56 -9.95 -1.11
C ILE A 51 -11.98 -9.01 -0.04
N GLU A 52 -10.74 -9.26 0.33
CA GLU A 52 -9.93 -8.36 1.15
C GLU A 52 -8.84 -7.76 0.28
N LEU A 53 -8.68 -6.43 0.34
CA LEU A 53 -7.57 -5.74 -0.33
C LEU A 53 -6.35 -5.74 0.57
N LEU A 54 -5.20 -6.00 -0.02
CA LEU A 54 -3.93 -6.10 0.67
C LEU A 54 -2.94 -5.13 0.04
N ASP A 55 -2.22 -4.45 0.93
CA ASP A 55 -1.10 -3.62 0.56
C ASP A 55 0.10 -4.51 0.22
N GLY A 56 1.06 -3.96 -0.50
CA GLY A 56 2.24 -4.72 -0.91
C GLY A 56 3.34 -3.83 -1.41
N ASP A 57 4.52 -4.43 -1.56
CA ASP A 57 5.68 -3.75 -2.12
C ASP A 57 5.56 -3.66 -3.64
N THR A 58 5.78 -2.46 -4.18
CA THR A 58 5.85 -2.21 -5.64
C THR A 58 7.30 -2.22 -6.16
N THR A 59 8.28 -2.51 -5.30
CA THR A 59 9.68 -2.61 -5.70
C THR A 59 9.85 -3.67 -6.79
N GLY A 60 10.43 -3.26 -7.92
CA GLY A 60 10.62 -4.13 -9.08
C GLY A 60 9.42 -4.21 -10.03
N MET A 61 8.33 -3.49 -9.78
CA MET A 61 7.23 -3.34 -10.74
C MET A 61 7.55 -2.24 -11.76
N ASN A 62 7.16 -2.46 -13.01
CA ASN A 62 7.27 -1.42 -14.02
C ASN A 62 6.14 -0.37 -13.87
N PRO A 63 6.28 0.85 -14.43
CA PRO A 63 5.27 1.91 -14.29
C PRO A 63 3.87 1.53 -14.79
N SER A 64 3.78 0.68 -15.82
CA SER A 64 2.50 0.18 -16.35
C SER A 64 1.80 -0.78 -15.39
N GLU A 65 2.56 -1.63 -14.70
CA GLU A 65 2.07 -2.54 -13.65
C GLU A 65 1.57 -1.77 -12.45
N ILE A 66 2.33 -0.78 -11.97
CA ILE A 66 1.90 0.15 -10.91
C ILE A 66 0.63 0.89 -11.34
N GLY A 67 0.61 1.32 -12.61
CA GLY A 67 -0.55 1.91 -13.24
C GLY A 67 -1.78 1.00 -13.23
N ASN A 68 -1.63 -0.32 -13.17
CA ASN A 68 -2.76 -1.27 -13.17
C ASN A 68 -3.24 -1.66 -11.77
N LEU A 69 -2.65 -1.13 -10.70
CA LEU A 69 -3.08 -1.36 -9.33
C LEU A 69 -4.32 -0.52 -8.96
N ILE A 70 -4.85 -0.73 -7.76
CA ILE A 70 -6.05 -0.03 -7.27
C ILE A 70 -5.68 0.92 -6.15
N ARG A 71 -6.16 2.16 -6.28
CA ARG A 71 -6.05 3.19 -5.25
C ARG A 71 -7.38 3.38 -4.54
N TYR A 72 -7.35 3.41 -3.22
CA TYR A 72 -8.49 3.78 -2.39
C TYR A 72 -8.05 4.83 -1.37
N GLY A 73 -8.49 6.07 -1.58
CA GLY A 73 -7.88 7.22 -0.91
C GLY A 73 -6.40 7.30 -1.27
N ASP A 74 -5.54 7.32 -0.26
CA ASP A 74 -4.08 7.38 -0.40
C ASP A 74 -3.39 6.01 -0.41
N LEU A 75 -4.15 4.93 -0.20
CA LEU A 75 -3.61 3.57 -0.16
C LEU A 75 -3.58 2.94 -1.56
N LEU A 76 -2.45 2.31 -1.88
CA LEU A 76 -2.25 1.54 -3.10
C LEU A 76 -2.31 0.05 -2.77
N HIS A 77 -3.38 -0.60 -3.19
CA HIS A 77 -3.55 -2.03 -3.02
C HIS A 77 -2.91 -2.78 -4.18
N VAL A 78 -2.04 -3.72 -3.83
CA VAL A 78 -1.28 -4.53 -4.78
C VAL A 78 -1.95 -5.89 -5.00
N TYR A 79 -2.54 -6.44 -3.94
CA TYR A 79 -3.15 -7.76 -3.96
C TYR A 79 -4.58 -7.73 -3.43
N PHE A 80 -5.33 -8.80 -3.71
CA PHE A 80 -6.54 -9.13 -2.97
C PHE A 80 -6.62 -10.62 -2.69
N LYS A 81 -7.38 -11.01 -1.66
CA LYS A 81 -7.68 -12.42 -1.35
C LYS A 81 -9.18 -12.62 -1.11
N PHE A 82 -9.63 -13.86 -1.16
CA PHE A 82 -10.98 -14.22 -0.75
C PHE A 82 -10.99 -14.61 0.74
N PRO A 83 -12.00 -14.21 1.53
CA PRO A 83 -12.03 -14.43 2.98
C PRO A 83 -11.94 -15.91 3.40
N ASP A 84 -12.39 -16.83 2.55
CA ASP A 84 -12.41 -18.28 2.82
C ASP A 84 -11.12 -19.02 2.42
N ALA A 85 -10.04 -18.28 2.11
CA ALA A 85 -8.71 -18.89 1.96
C ALA A 85 -8.10 -19.19 3.34
N GLU A 86 -8.69 -20.12 4.10
CA GLU A 86 -8.05 -20.71 5.27
C GLU A 86 -6.86 -21.56 4.82
N THR A 87 -5.63 -21.09 5.01
CA THR A 87 -4.48 -21.94 5.34
C THR A 87 -3.46 -21.13 6.15
N GLU A 88 -2.90 -21.79 7.17
CA GLU A 88 -2.03 -21.29 8.24
C GLU A 88 -0.76 -20.52 7.77
N PRO A 89 -0.18 -19.66 8.63
CA PRO A 89 0.96 -18.82 8.25
C PRO A 89 2.25 -19.64 8.25
N GLU A 90 2.74 -20.02 7.07
CA GLU A 90 4.08 -20.60 6.92
C GLU A 90 5.08 -19.56 6.38
N ALA A 91 6.02 -19.19 7.25
CA ALA A 91 7.08 -18.23 7.04
C ALA A 91 8.20 -18.72 6.10
N GLN A 92 8.86 -17.79 5.40
CA GLN A 92 10.28 -17.85 5.01
C GLN A 92 10.74 -16.44 4.53
N GLN A 93 11.48 -15.58 5.28
CA GLN A 93 12.83 -15.62 5.91
C GLN A 93 13.91 -14.88 5.05
N PRO A 94 15.14 -14.53 5.53
CA PRO A 94 15.66 -14.23 6.87
C PRO A 94 16.58 -12.97 6.93
N GLN A 95 16.87 -12.42 8.14
CA GLN A 95 18.28 -12.16 8.57
C GLN A 95 18.43 -11.66 10.02
N LYS A 96 19.21 -12.44 10.77
CA LYS A 96 20.15 -12.13 11.88
C LYS A 96 19.67 -11.32 13.11
N ALA A 97 19.62 -12.00 14.25
CA ALA A 97 20.58 -11.77 15.34
C ALA A 97 20.54 -12.90 16.38
N THR A 98 21.71 -13.20 16.90
CA THR A 98 22.10 -14.30 17.77
C THR A 98 21.73 -14.03 19.24
N MET A 99 21.57 -15.14 19.99
CA MET A 99 21.83 -15.33 21.43
C MET A 99 20.66 -15.28 22.45
N ARG A 100 20.35 -16.49 22.94
CA ARG A 100 20.35 -16.95 24.34
C ARG A 100 19.24 -16.47 25.31
N ALA A 101 18.37 -17.46 25.60
CA ALA A 101 17.90 -17.92 26.91
C ALA A 101 16.93 -17.07 27.78
N ALA A 102 15.97 -17.83 28.32
CA ALA A 102 15.13 -17.61 29.50
C ALA A 102 13.78 -16.86 29.34
N LYS A 103 12.70 -17.65 29.37
CA LYS A 103 11.35 -17.30 29.89
C LYS A 103 11.43 -16.98 31.41
N PRO A 104 10.36 -16.49 32.07
CA PRO A 104 9.23 -15.65 31.62
C PRO A 104 8.87 -14.52 32.63
N LYS A 105 7.82 -13.74 32.27
CA LYS A 105 6.79 -13.16 33.18
C LYS A 105 7.08 -11.77 33.81
N SER A 106 6.42 -10.73 33.30
CA SER A 106 5.47 -9.88 34.05
C SER A 106 5.11 -8.61 33.29
N ALA A 107 3.80 -8.31 33.32
CA ALA A 107 3.13 -7.01 33.43
C ALA A 107 3.50 -5.86 32.48
N GLU A 108 2.44 -5.34 31.84
CA GLU A 108 2.35 -4.09 31.06
C GLU A 108 2.98 -2.87 31.76
N PRO A 109 3.32 -1.83 30.98
CA PRO A 109 2.33 -0.76 30.83
C PRO A 109 2.10 -0.34 29.38
N GLU A 110 0.88 0.14 29.14
CA GLU A 110 0.44 0.84 27.94
C GLU A 110 1.46 1.89 27.48
N SER A 111 2.16 1.60 26.39
CA SER A 111 2.97 2.59 25.67
C SER A 111 2.09 3.18 24.58
N SER A 112 1.75 4.45 24.74
CA SER A 112 1.17 5.34 23.73
C SER A 112 1.68 4.97 22.33
N LYS A 113 0.77 4.61 21.42
CA LYS A 113 1.03 4.45 20.00
C LYS A 113 1.66 5.74 19.48
N THR A 114 2.98 5.78 19.37
CA THR A 114 3.65 6.76 18.53
C THR A 114 3.28 6.38 17.11
N GLU A 115 2.28 7.03 16.54
CA GLU A 115 1.94 6.92 15.12
C GLU A 115 3.15 7.45 14.33
N ASN A 116 4.03 6.54 13.92
CA ASN A 116 5.11 6.87 13.00
C ASN A 116 4.48 7.08 11.62
N ILE A 117 4.34 8.35 11.23
CA ILE A 117 3.87 8.73 9.90
C ILE A 117 5.09 8.75 8.97
N GLU A 118 5.17 7.76 8.09
CA GLU A 118 6.17 7.72 7.02
C GLU A 118 5.65 8.49 5.80
N ILE A 119 6.38 9.52 5.39
CA ILE A 119 6.03 10.36 4.23
C ILE A 119 7.07 10.11 3.16
N VAL A 120 6.63 9.51 2.05
CA VAL A 120 7.44 9.32 0.85
C VAL A 120 7.04 10.39 -0.16
N LEU A 121 7.98 11.26 -0.52
CA LEU A 121 7.79 12.23 -1.58
C LEU A 121 8.10 11.56 -2.92
N LEU A 122 7.07 11.33 -3.74
CA LEU A 122 7.20 10.68 -5.05
C LEU A 122 7.37 11.73 -6.16
N GLU A 123 8.05 11.35 -7.24
CA GLU A 123 8.18 12.14 -8.48
C GLU A 123 8.85 13.51 -8.31
N ILE A 124 9.65 13.69 -7.26
CA ILE A 124 10.49 14.90 -7.14
C ILE A 124 11.69 14.73 -8.06
N GLU A 125 11.73 15.53 -9.12
CA GLU A 125 12.92 15.65 -9.97
C GLU A 125 14.11 16.14 -9.13
N PRO A 126 15.33 15.61 -9.35
CA PRO A 126 16.51 16.02 -8.58
C PRO A 126 16.74 17.54 -8.55
N GLU A 127 16.41 18.22 -9.64
CA GLU A 127 16.54 19.68 -9.82
C GLU A 127 15.56 20.47 -8.95
N ILE A 128 14.31 19.99 -8.85
CA ILE A 128 13.29 20.53 -7.96
C ILE A 128 13.70 20.32 -6.50
N TRP A 129 14.25 19.14 -6.17
CA TRP A 129 14.77 18.87 -4.82
C TRP A 129 15.90 19.82 -4.45
N GLN A 130 16.89 20.00 -5.32
CA GLN A 130 18.01 20.91 -5.06
C GLN A 130 17.55 22.35 -4.90
N SER A 131 16.64 22.81 -5.76
CA SER A 131 16.05 24.16 -5.65
C SER A 131 15.32 24.35 -4.31
N PHE A 132 14.61 23.33 -3.83
CA PHE A 132 13.94 23.35 -2.53
C PHE A 132 14.94 23.38 -1.37
N VAL A 133 16.03 22.61 -1.46
CA VAL A 133 17.10 22.60 -0.44
C VAL A 133 17.74 23.99 -0.33
N GLU A 134 18.10 24.60 -1.47
CA GLU A 134 18.68 25.93 -1.53
C GLU A 134 17.73 27.00 -0.97
N LEU A 135 16.43 26.90 -1.26
CA LEU A 135 15.43 27.81 -0.70
C LEU A 135 15.31 27.67 0.82
N CYS A 136 15.28 26.45 1.35
CA CYS A 136 15.15 26.20 2.78
C CYS A 136 16.36 26.74 3.56
N GLN A 137 17.57 26.46 3.04
CA GLN A 137 18.81 26.87 3.69
C GLN A 137 19.10 28.37 3.48
N GLY A 138 18.86 28.88 2.28
CA GLY A 138 19.22 30.25 1.91
C GLY A 138 18.26 31.33 2.42
N ARG A 139 16.98 31.02 2.64
CA ARG A 139 15.98 32.01 3.11
C ARG A 139 15.51 31.82 4.53
N GLU A 140 15.44 30.58 5.01
CA GLU A 140 14.82 30.27 6.29
C GLU A 140 15.79 29.65 7.31
N ASP A 141 17.04 29.36 6.90
CA ASP A 141 18.06 28.68 7.71
C ASP A 141 17.55 27.37 8.32
N LYS A 142 16.69 26.66 7.58
CA LYS A 142 16.03 25.42 8.03
C LYS A 142 16.48 24.24 7.18
N ALA A 143 16.53 23.08 7.83
CA ALA A 143 16.69 21.83 7.10
C ALA A 143 15.41 21.54 6.27
N PRO A 144 15.54 21.01 5.04
CA PRO A 144 14.40 20.67 4.17
C PRO A 144 13.34 19.81 4.87
N VAL A 145 13.78 18.84 5.68
CA VAL A 145 12.90 17.95 6.47
C VAL A 145 12.07 18.71 7.49
N GLN A 146 12.64 19.74 8.13
CA GLN A 146 11.90 20.58 9.08
C GLN A 146 10.85 21.42 8.34
N LYS A 147 11.20 21.97 7.18
CA LYS A 147 10.26 22.74 6.36
C LYS A 147 9.09 21.90 5.86
N ILE A 148 9.35 20.67 5.41
CA ILE A 148 8.29 19.73 4.99
C ILE A 148 7.36 19.42 6.17
N ARG A 149 7.90 19.18 7.36
CA ARG A 149 7.08 18.94 8.56
C ARG A 149 6.21 20.15 8.93
N GLU A 150 6.74 21.36 8.80
CA GLU A 150 5.95 22.58 9.00
C GLU A 150 4.84 22.69 7.96
N MET A 151 5.15 22.51 6.67
CA MET A 151 4.15 22.55 5.59
C MET A 151 3.02 21.54 5.78
N ILE A 152 3.35 20.32 6.21
CA ILE A 152 2.35 19.28 6.50
C ILE A 152 1.50 19.68 7.70
N ARG A 153 2.13 20.18 8.77
CA ARG A 153 1.41 20.64 9.96
C ARG A 153 0.47 21.80 9.64
N ASP A 154 0.91 22.75 8.82
CA ASP A 154 0.12 23.91 8.42
C ASP A 154 -1.03 23.49 7.51
N TYR A 155 -0.82 22.55 6.58
CA TYR A 155 -1.88 21.98 5.75
C TYR A 155 -2.96 21.29 6.60
N ILE A 156 -2.55 20.49 7.59
CA ILE A 156 -3.49 19.80 8.49
C ILE A 156 -4.24 20.81 9.38
N LYS A 157 -3.58 21.88 9.83
CA LYS A 157 -4.20 22.91 10.69
C LYS A 157 -5.06 23.91 9.93
N GLY A 158 -4.75 24.18 8.67
CA GLY A 158 -5.46 25.16 7.82
C GLY A 158 -6.62 24.58 7.02
N GLY A 159 -6.83 23.26 7.05
CA GLY A 159 -7.92 22.55 6.38
C GLY A 159 -9.20 22.43 7.21
N MET A 160 -9.70 23.54 7.79
CA MET A 160 -11.06 23.66 8.33
C MET A 160 -11.84 24.73 7.56
#